data_AF-A0A2N1NEI7-F1
#
_entry.id   AF-A0A2N1NEI7-F1
#
_cell.length_a   1.000
_cell.length_b   1.000
_cell.length_c   1.000
_cell.angle_alpha   90.00
_cell.angle_beta   90.00
_cell.angle_gamma   90.00
#
_symmetry.space_group_name_H-M   'P 1'
#
loop_
_entity.id
_entity.type
_entity.pdbx_description
1 polymer ?
#
loop_
_entity_poly.entity_id
_entity_poly.type
_entity_poly.pdbx_seq_one_letter_code
_entity_poly.pdbx_strand_id
1 'polypeptide(L)'
;MSSIVYEAIKALSFTKEEKDALRAFFINNPDKKTEAEELLPTLEDEEVVGCLKNLLKPDQPSATGNKRRKISDFEGDSGDNESLAKVWNAFKHATLTNSFLTMSEEVYYLLGFDDDGNKLSTIFIRRCYNDLSAGIISESINLRRWRITGNPGIGKTFLGYYLLYKFAEKNETVIYHQHGRSAILFSEKQVISGSVHEFRDYLGREDVWYIVDARKPKEYRAKTILICSPQVNYYKKFDDHGVKIIHRLVHIRTNVPEEEEAEEGTVEPTFSESSTSIDLEPLAIDSFSEPFTSSTSNKPSVAQNDSEGVPYYSQFSLEFASDYVAEGVINRLSEINKQALLDFVKTSVDINEYGSLRGIIFERLAHRKLLNGGTFECRSLDGKGDGYDVKIQKNPKMEKLLFSNIDEIQANKYCIPTQMNNKSFDAFIHPAYFFQMTIAKNHPIIKSGLEKLIKRASGDIDFHFVVPKSIFSDYKEQPLHTTKGTVLRNKPSWLDRFKQYVIDVDLKLKDI
;
A
#
# COMPACT_ATOMS: atom_id res chain seq x y z
N MET A 1 -28.57 37.90 21.25
CA MET A 1 -29.25 38.20 19.96
C MET A 1 -29.62 36.88 19.33
N SER A 2 -30.86 36.74 18.84
CA SER A 2 -31.23 35.53 18.10
C SER A 2 -30.49 35.51 16.77
N SER A 3 -29.86 34.39 16.43
CA SER A 3 -29.10 34.25 15.19
C SER A 3 -30.06 34.14 14.02
N ILE A 4 -29.90 35.03 13.03
CA ILE A 4 -30.74 35.10 11.82
C ILE A 4 -30.76 33.75 11.10
N VAL A 5 -29.62 33.07 11.04
CA VAL A 5 -29.49 31.72 10.46
C VAL A 5 -30.38 30.69 11.19
N TYR A 6 -30.39 30.69 12.52
CA TYR A 6 -31.19 29.71 13.27
C TYR A 6 -32.69 30.02 13.27
N GLU A 7 -33.08 31.30 13.14
CA GLU A 7 -34.47 31.69 12.93
C GLU A 7 -34.94 31.30 11.51
N ALA A 8 -34.12 31.50 10.47
CA ALA A 8 -34.42 31.06 9.11
C ALA A 8 -34.59 29.52 9.03
N ILE A 9 -33.68 28.75 9.64
CA ILE A 9 -33.79 27.28 9.73
C ILE A 9 -35.09 26.86 10.45
N LYS A 10 -35.53 27.64 11.45
CA LYS A 10 -36.74 27.34 12.21
C LYS A 10 -38.01 27.68 11.43
N ALA A 11 -38.05 28.85 10.79
CA ALA A 11 -39.22 29.43 10.14
C ALA A 11 -39.51 28.84 8.75
N LEU A 12 -38.48 28.48 7.98
CA LEU A 12 -38.63 28.03 6.59
C LEU A 12 -38.88 26.51 6.46
N SER A 13 -39.29 26.10 5.27
CA SER A 13 -39.78 24.76 4.94
C SER A 13 -38.67 23.71 4.79
N PHE A 14 -38.07 23.34 5.92
CA PHE A 14 -37.14 22.20 6.04
C PHE A 14 -37.77 21.03 6.80
N THR A 15 -37.39 19.81 6.44
CA THR A 15 -37.69 18.60 7.23
C THR A 15 -36.97 18.64 8.58
N LYS A 16 -37.40 17.81 9.53
CA LYS A 16 -36.78 17.78 10.87
C LYS A 16 -35.30 17.40 10.78
N GLU A 17 -35.00 16.42 9.93
CA GLU A 17 -33.66 15.90 9.66
C GLU A 17 -32.75 16.98 9.02
N GLU A 18 -33.28 17.76 8.06
CA GLU A 18 -32.55 18.88 7.45
C GLU A 18 -32.27 20.00 8.47
N LYS A 19 -33.23 20.31 9.36
CA LYS A 19 -33.03 21.32 10.42
C LYS A 19 -31.93 20.92 11.39
N ASP A 20 -31.92 19.65 11.80
CA ASP A 20 -30.92 19.13 12.73
C ASP A 20 -29.53 19.10 12.08
N ALA A 21 -29.44 18.70 10.81
CA ALA A 21 -28.19 18.69 10.05
C ALA A 21 -27.62 20.09 9.79
N LEU A 22 -28.47 21.08 9.44
CA LEU A 22 -28.04 22.47 9.25
C LEU A 22 -27.56 23.11 10.55
N ARG A 23 -28.24 22.81 11.68
CA ARG A 23 -27.80 23.28 13.00
C ARG A 23 -26.43 22.71 13.36
N ALA A 24 -26.24 21.39 13.18
CA ALA A 24 -24.95 20.76 13.40
C ALA A 24 -23.85 21.35 12.49
N PHE A 25 -24.15 21.61 11.22
CA PHE A 25 -23.22 22.22 10.27
C PHE A 25 -22.72 23.59 10.74
N PHE A 26 -23.62 24.51 11.11
CA PHE A 26 -23.22 25.85 11.55
C PHE A 26 -22.61 25.91 12.95
N ILE A 27 -22.93 24.95 13.83
CA ILE A 27 -22.22 24.79 15.12
C ILE A 27 -20.75 24.40 14.87
N ASN A 28 -20.51 23.52 13.91
CA ASN A 28 -19.17 23.04 13.57
C ASN A 28 -18.39 23.97 12.64
N ASN A 29 -19.05 24.95 12.01
CA ASN A 29 -18.44 25.90 11.07
C ASN A 29 -18.84 27.36 11.39
N PRO A 30 -18.28 27.96 12.45
CA PRO A 30 -18.66 29.31 12.90
C PRO A 30 -18.35 30.40 11.86
N ASP A 31 -17.31 30.25 11.05
CA ASP A 31 -16.96 31.23 10.01
C ASP A 31 -18.02 31.25 8.89
N LYS A 32 -18.50 30.07 8.49
CA LYS A 32 -19.59 29.92 7.51
C LYS A 32 -20.93 30.43 8.04
N LYS A 33 -21.13 30.36 9.36
CA LYS A 33 -22.30 30.95 10.02
C LYS A 33 -22.26 32.48 9.91
N THR A 34 -21.11 33.11 10.14
CA THR A 34 -20.95 34.56 10.02
C THR A 34 -21.23 35.03 8.59
N GLU A 35 -20.68 34.34 7.59
CA GLU A 35 -20.93 34.60 6.16
C GLU A 35 -22.42 34.48 5.80
N ALA A 36 -23.10 33.45 6.33
CA ALA A 36 -24.54 33.28 6.14
C ALA A 36 -25.37 34.35 6.87
N GLU A 37 -24.96 34.81 8.05
CA GLU A 37 -25.64 35.87 8.80
C GLU A 37 -25.62 37.22 8.03
N GLU A 38 -24.58 37.47 7.22
CA GLU A 38 -24.50 38.64 6.34
C GLU A 38 -25.31 38.49 5.05
N LEU A 39 -25.35 37.28 4.47
CA LEU A 39 -25.93 37.03 3.15
C LEU A 39 -27.44 36.76 3.17
N LEU A 40 -27.93 35.98 4.14
CA LEU A 40 -29.34 35.56 4.20
C LEU A 40 -30.36 36.71 4.20
N PRO A 41 -30.13 37.87 4.87
CA PRO A 41 -31.07 38.99 4.82
C PRO A 41 -31.26 39.62 3.43
N THR A 42 -30.39 39.29 2.47
CA THR A 42 -30.41 39.85 1.10
C THR A 42 -31.10 38.93 0.09
N LEU A 43 -31.57 37.75 0.51
CA LEU A 43 -32.17 36.72 -0.33
C LEU A 43 -33.66 36.51 -0.02
N GLU A 44 -34.41 36.07 -1.02
CA GLU A 44 -35.80 35.66 -0.84
C GLU A 44 -35.89 34.27 -0.20
N ASP A 45 -37.00 33.95 0.48
CA ASP A 45 -37.18 32.72 1.27
C ASP A 45 -36.90 31.43 0.47
N GLU A 46 -37.28 31.38 -0.81
CA GLU A 46 -37.02 30.23 -1.69
C GLU A 46 -35.52 30.06 -2.00
N GLU A 47 -34.80 31.16 -2.17
CA GLU A 47 -33.36 31.20 -2.43
C GLU A 47 -32.58 30.80 -1.17
N VAL A 48 -33.03 31.26 0.00
CA VAL A 48 -32.49 30.86 1.30
C VAL A 48 -32.62 29.35 1.50
N VAL A 49 -33.78 28.77 1.17
CA VAL A 49 -33.99 27.31 1.25
C VAL A 49 -33.05 26.57 0.29
N GLY A 50 -32.89 27.06 -0.94
CA GLY A 50 -31.97 26.49 -1.92
C GLY A 50 -30.51 26.52 -1.46
N CYS A 51 -30.04 27.68 -0.98
CA CYS A 51 -28.69 27.88 -0.47
C CYS A 51 -28.39 26.96 0.72
N LEU A 52 -29.29 26.90 1.71
CA LEU A 52 -29.09 26.06 2.89
C LEU A 52 -29.14 24.57 2.53
N LYS A 53 -30.03 24.12 1.64
CA LYS A 53 -30.05 22.70 1.20
C LYS A 53 -28.78 22.29 0.45
N ASN A 54 -28.12 23.21 -0.24
CA ASN A 54 -26.84 22.91 -0.87
C ASN A 54 -25.74 22.59 0.14
N LEU A 55 -25.77 23.17 1.35
CA LEU A 55 -24.83 22.83 2.44
C LEU A 55 -25.02 21.41 2.99
N LEU A 56 -26.19 20.81 2.77
CA LEU A 56 -26.50 19.44 3.17
C LEU A 56 -26.15 18.41 2.10
N LYS A 57 -25.85 18.86 0.87
CA LYS A 57 -25.28 17.98 -0.13
C LYS A 57 -23.86 17.65 0.32
N PRO A 58 -23.41 16.38 0.21
CA PRO A 58 -22.05 16.03 0.55
C PRO A 58 -21.10 16.79 -0.38
N ASP A 59 -20.55 17.90 0.11
CA ASP A 59 -19.62 18.67 -0.70
C ASP A 59 -18.39 17.82 -1.00
N GLN A 60 -18.14 17.66 -2.30
CA GLN A 60 -16.80 17.62 -2.84
C GLN A 60 -16.03 18.77 -2.19
N PRO A 61 -15.00 18.51 -1.36
CA PRO A 61 -14.31 19.60 -0.69
C PRO A 61 -13.60 20.48 -1.72
N SER A 62 -14.02 21.75 -1.80
CA SER A 62 -13.22 22.85 -2.30
C SER A 62 -12.12 23.13 -1.27
N ALA A 63 -11.07 22.32 -1.33
CA ALA A 63 -9.77 22.63 -0.77
C ALA A 63 -8.80 22.54 -1.94
N THR A 64 -8.07 23.62 -2.18
CA THR A 64 -6.94 23.69 -3.10
C THR A 64 -5.84 22.75 -2.62
N GLY A 65 -6.02 21.46 -2.91
CA GLY A 65 -5.04 20.41 -2.82
C GLY A 65 -5.32 19.52 -4.02
N ASN A 66 -4.31 19.32 -4.86
CA ASN A 66 -4.38 18.60 -6.14
C ASN A 66 -5.23 17.32 -6.05
N LYS A 67 -6.53 17.43 -6.34
CA LYS A 67 -7.45 16.31 -6.41
C LYS A 67 -7.13 15.55 -7.68
N ARG A 68 -6.57 14.34 -7.53
CA ARG A 68 -6.43 13.39 -8.62
C ARG A 68 -7.79 13.18 -9.28
N ARG A 69 -7.91 13.52 -10.57
CA ARG A 69 -9.10 13.27 -11.37
C ARG A 69 -9.37 11.77 -11.48
N LYS A 70 -10.62 11.35 -11.28
CA LYS A 70 -11.07 10.01 -11.64
C LYS A 70 -11.38 10.02 -13.14
N ILE A 71 -10.80 9.09 -13.89
CA ILE A 71 -11.08 8.93 -15.34
C ILE A 71 -12.55 8.48 -15.58
N SER A 72 -13.31 8.15 -14.54
CA SER A 72 -14.75 7.83 -14.62
C SER A 72 -15.65 8.99 -15.00
N ASP A 73 -15.14 10.22 -14.98
CA ASP A 73 -15.97 11.43 -15.16
C ASP A 73 -16.10 11.84 -16.64
N PHE A 74 -15.71 10.96 -17.57
CA PHE A 74 -16.01 11.13 -18.99
C PHE A 74 -17.45 10.67 -19.28
N GLU A 75 -18.38 11.62 -19.26
CA GLU A 75 -19.73 11.46 -19.79
C GLU A 75 -19.68 11.13 -21.29
N GLY A 76 -20.51 10.17 -21.72
CA GLY A 76 -21.00 10.06 -23.11
C GLY A 76 -19.98 9.64 -24.16
N ASP A 77 -19.86 8.34 -24.39
CA ASP A 77 -19.21 7.74 -25.55
C ASP A 77 -19.95 8.13 -26.84
N SER A 78 -19.46 9.15 -27.53
CA SER A 78 -19.82 9.49 -28.91
C SER A 78 -18.58 9.74 -29.77
N GLY A 79 -17.53 8.94 -29.56
CA GLY A 79 -16.40 8.93 -30.48
C GLY A 79 -16.85 8.34 -31.80
N ASP A 80 -16.93 9.16 -32.83
CA ASP A 80 -17.09 8.62 -34.17
C ASP A 80 -15.87 7.74 -34.51
N ASN A 81 -16.13 6.67 -35.27
CA ASN A 81 -15.08 5.70 -35.65
C ASN A 81 -13.90 6.38 -36.36
N GLU A 82 -14.13 7.56 -36.98
CA GLU A 82 -13.11 8.39 -37.60
C GLU A 82 -12.11 8.95 -36.57
N SER A 83 -12.58 9.51 -35.45
CA SER A 83 -11.71 10.01 -34.38
C SER A 83 -10.89 8.88 -33.76
N LEU A 84 -11.50 7.70 -33.55
CA LEU A 84 -10.77 6.53 -33.06
C LEU A 84 -9.74 5.99 -34.06
N ALA A 85 -10.02 6.09 -35.36
CA ALA A 85 -9.02 5.78 -36.38
C ALA A 85 -7.83 6.73 -36.32
N LYS A 86 -8.05 8.03 -36.07
CA LYS A 86 -6.97 9.01 -35.83
C LYS A 86 -6.15 8.67 -34.59
N VAL A 87 -6.80 8.26 -33.49
CA VAL A 87 -6.11 7.77 -32.28
C VAL A 87 -5.19 6.58 -32.59
N TRP A 88 -5.67 5.59 -33.34
CA TRP A 88 -4.85 4.43 -33.70
C TRP A 88 -3.67 4.82 -34.59
N ASN A 89 -3.90 5.74 -35.53
CA ASN A 89 -2.84 6.29 -36.36
C ASN A 89 -1.78 7.07 -35.55
N ALA A 90 -2.22 7.83 -34.53
CA ALA A 90 -1.32 8.53 -33.62
C ALA A 90 -0.38 7.56 -32.88
N PHE A 91 -0.90 6.40 -32.44
CA PHE A 91 -0.07 5.36 -31.83
C PHE A 91 0.94 4.76 -32.82
N LYS A 92 0.55 4.52 -34.08
CA LYS A 92 1.46 3.97 -35.11
C LYS A 92 2.64 4.88 -35.43
N HIS A 93 2.44 6.19 -35.32
CA HIS A 93 3.44 7.21 -35.63
C HIS A 93 4.04 7.89 -34.39
N ALA A 94 3.83 7.30 -33.21
CA ALA A 94 4.35 7.83 -31.95
C ALA A 94 5.89 7.79 -31.95
N THR A 95 6.51 8.81 -31.32
CA THR A 95 7.96 8.91 -31.18
C THR A 95 8.35 8.78 -29.71
N LEU A 96 9.28 7.88 -29.40
CA LEU A 96 9.81 7.69 -28.05
C LEU A 96 11.16 8.39 -27.89
N THR A 97 11.19 9.49 -27.15
CA THR A 97 12.40 10.29 -26.87
C THR A 97 12.53 10.54 -25.37
N ASN A 98 13.70 10.27 -24.78
CA ASN A 98 13.97 10.52 -23.35
C ASN A 98 12.91 9.93 -22.39
N SER A 99 12.41 8.74 -22.66
CA SER A 99 11.32 8.08 -21.90
C SER A 99 9.95 8.76 -22.03
N PHE A 100 9.77 9.70 -22.94
CA PHE A 100 8.47 10.28 -23.27
C PHE A 100 8.00 9.76 -24.62
N LEU A 101 6.83 9.15 -24.64
CA LEU A 101 6.15 8.75 -25.87
C LEU A 101 5.24 9.90 -26.30
N THR A 102 5.66 10.61 -27.35
CA THR A 102 4.94 11.75 -27.92
C THR A 102 4.13 11.30 -29.14
N MET A 103 2.87 11.71 -29.17
CA MET A 103 1.90 11.40 -30.22
C MET A 103 1.27 12.70 -30.73
N SER A 104 0.54 12.60 -31.83
CA SER A 104 -0.28 13.71 -32.31
C SER A 104 -1.47 13.96 -31.36
N GLU A 105 -2.02 15.17 -31.36
CA GLU A 105 -3.03 15.59 -30.37
C GLU A 105 -4.28 14.73 -30.37
N GLU A 106 -4.62 14.06 -31.47
CA GLU A 106 -5.83 13.23 -31.63
C GLU A 106 -5.93 12.12 -30.59
N VAL A 107 -4.80 11.68 -30.00
CA VAL A 107 -4.79 10.69 -28.91
C VAL A 107 -5.50 11.18 -27.63
N TYR A 108 -5.75 12.48 -27.49
CA TYR A 108 -6.48 13.06 -26.35
C TYR A 108 -7.86 12.43 -26.16
N TYR A 109 -8.48 11.92 -27.23
CA TYR A 109 -9.75 11.22 -27.15
C TYR A 109 -9.68 10.01 -26.21
N LEU A 110 -8.52 9.34 -26.17
CA LEU A 110 -8.25 8.24 -25.25
C LEU A 110 -7.57 8.69 -23.95
N LEU A 111 -6.58 9.58 -24.04
CA LEU A 111 -5.77 10.03 -22.89
C LEU A 111 -6.48 11.03 -21.98
N GLY A 112 -7.37 11.85 -22.52
CA GLY A 112 -8.07 12.91 -21.82
C GLY A 112 -7.30 14.24 -21.80
N PHE A 113 -7.52 15.01 -20.74
CA PHE A 113 -6.94 16.33 -20.51
C PHE A 113 -6.08 16.33 -19.24
N ASP A 114 -5.05 17.17 -19.21
CA ASP A 114 -4.26 17.45 -18.00
C ASP A 114 -5.03 18.33 -17.00
N ASP A 115 -4.42 18.60 -15.84
CA ASP A 115 -5.03 19.37 -14.76
C ASP A 115 -5.36 20.82 -15.18
N ASP A 116 -4.63 21.36 -16.16
CA ASP A 116 -4.83 22.70 -16.73
C ASP A 116 -5.84 22.72 -17.88
N GLY A 117 -6.38 21.56 -18.28
CA GLY A 117 -7.36 21.42 -19.35
C GLY A 117 -6.76 21.30 -20.74
N ASN A 118 -5.44 21.10 -20.86
CA ASN A 118 -4.78 20.84 -22.14
C ASN A 118 -4.96 19.40 -22.56
N LYS A 119 -5.05 19.16 -23.87
CA LYS A 119 -5.14 17.83 -24.46
C LYS A 119 -3.87 17.03 -24.18
N LEU A 120 -4.02 15.83 -23.64
CA LEU A 120 -2.88 14.94 -23.41
C LEU A 120 -2.43 14.31 -24.73
N SER A 121 -1.17 14.51 -25.09
CA SER A 121 -0.52 13.94 -26.27
C SER A 121 0.77 13.18 -25.96
N THR A 122 1.19 13.14 -24.69
CA THR A 122 2.47 12.55 -24.28
C THR A 122 2.28 11.61 -23.09
N ILE A 123 2.98 10.48 -23.08
CA ILE A 123 3.01 9.52 -21.98
C ILE A 123 4.45 9.38 -21.46
N PHE A 124 4.65 9.53 -20.15
CA PHE A 124 5.90 9.18 -19.51
C PHE A 124 6.03 7.65 -19.35
N ILE A 125 7.03 7.08 -20.01
CA ILE A 125 7.33 5.64 -20.04
C ILE A 125 8.26 5.31 -18.87
N ARG A 126 7.70 4.63 -17.88
CA ARG A 126 8.46 4.14 -16.72
C ARG A 126 9.28 2.92 -17.13
N ARG A 127 10.41 2.69 -16.45
CA ARG A 127 11.25 1.49 -16.64
C ARG A 127 10.43 0.20 -16.63
N CYS A 128 9.50 0.07 -15.67
CA CYS A 128 8.63 -1.11 -15.57
C CYS A 128 7.68 -1.32 -16.76
N TYR A 129 7.39 -0.29 -17.56
CA TYR A 129 6.55 -0.45 -18.75
C TYR A 129 7.30 -1.20 -19.84
N ASN A 130 8.59 -0.89 -20.03
CA ASN A 130 9.45 -1.60 -20.97
C ASN A 130 9.57 -3.08 -20.57
N ASP A 131 9.93 -3.33 -19.32
CA ASP A 131 10.16 -4.68 -18.81
C ASP A 131 8.89 -5.55 -18.86
N LEU A 132 7.73 -5.02 -18.39
CA LEU A 132 6.46 -5.75 -18.42
C LEU A 132 5.95 -5.98 -19.85
N SER A 133 6.04 -4.98 -20.74
CA SER A 133 5.59 -5.14 -22.12
C SER A 133 6.43 -6.17 -22.87
N ALA A 134 7.75 -6.18 -22.66
CA ALA A 134 8.64 -7.16 -23.26
C ALA A 134 8.29 -8.58 -22.83
N GLY A 135 8.10 -8.81 -21.52
CA GLY A 135 7.69 -10.11 -20.98
C GLY A 135 6.32 -10.57 -21.48
N ILE A 136 5.32 -9.68 -21.51
CA ILE A 136 3.98 -10.00 -22.03
C ILE A 136 4.06 -10.45 -23.49
N ILE A 137 4.81 -9.73 -24.31
CA ILE A 137 4.93 -9.98 -25.74
C ILE A 137 5.71 -11.28 -26.00
N SER A 138 6.85 -11.50 -25.35
CA SER A 138 7.70 -12.67 -25.57
C SER A 138 7.03 -13.96 -25.10
N GLU A 139 6.35 -13.92 -23.95
CA GLU A 139 5.69 -15.09 -23.37
C GLU A 139 4.35 -15.43 -24.03
N SER A 140 3.85 -14.57 -24.92
CA SER A 140 2.56 -14.75 -25.61
C SER A 140 2.44 -15.97 -26.51
N ILE A 141 3.56 -16.65 -26.77
CA ILE A 141 3.61 -17.94 -27.47
C ILE A 141 2.97 -19.02 -26.60
N ASN A 142 3.36 -19.10 -25.33
CA ASN A 142 2.96 -20.15 -24.39
C ASN A 142 1.84 -19.73 -23.45
N LEU A 143 1.69 -18.42 -23.24
CA LEU A 143 0.81 -17.85 -22.23
C LEU A 143 -0.25 -16.99 -22.92
N ARG A 144 -1.48 -17.06 -22.39
CA ARG A 144 -2.65 -16.40 -22.98
C ARG A 144 -3.30 -15.39 -22.03
N ARG A 145 -2.90 -15.38 -20.76
CA ARG A 145 -3.55 -14.59 -19.71
C ARG A 145 -2.52 -13.89 -18.83
N TRP A 146 -2.63 -12.58 -18.75
CA TRP A 146 -1.79 -11.72 -17.91
C TRP A 146 -2.65 -10.90 -16.98
N ARG A 147 -2.22 -10.80 -15.72
CA ARG A 147 -2.81 -9.90 -14.73
C ARG A 147 -1.81 -8.87 -14.29
N ILE A 148 -2.17 -7.59 -14.46
CA ILE A 148 -1.46 -6.42 -13.98
C ILE A 148 -2.34 -5.77 -12.91
N THR A 149 -1.83 -5.71 -11.68
CA THR A 149 -2.58 -5.14 -10.55
C THR A 149 -1.70 -4.29 -9.65
N GLY A 150 -2.31 -3.34 -8.95
CA GLY A 150 -1.62 -2.38 -8.10
C GLY A 150 -2.51 -1.23 -7.63
N ASN A 151 -2.00 -0.42 -6.71
CA ASN A 151 -2.78 0.64 -6.06
C ASN A 151 -3.40 1.64 -7.08
N PRO A 152 -4.57 2.21 -6.78
CA PRO A 152 -5.14 3.29 -7.60
C PRO A 152 -4.13 4.42 -7.85
N GLY A 153 -4.09 4.94 -9.08
CA GLY A 153 -3.21 6.06 -9.45
C GLY A 153 -1.74 5.71 -9.72
N ILE A 154 -1.33 4.45 -9.66
CA ILE A 154 0.10 4.09 -9.85
C ILE A 154 0.55 4.02 -11.33
N GLY A 155 -0.33 4.35 -12.29
CA GLY A 155 0.00 4.36 -13.73
C GLY A 155 -0.46 3.12 -14.54
N LYS A 156 -1.26 2.23 -13.95
CA LYS A 156 -1.72 0.98 -14.61
C LYS A 156 -2.43 1.21 -15.96
N THR A 157 -3.33 2.19 -16.04
CA THR A 157 -4.02 2.55 -17.30
C THR A 157 -3.05 3.06 -18.36
N PHE A 158 -2.05 3.86 -17.98
CA PHE A 158 -1.00 4.32 -18.90
C PHE A 158 -0.10 3.18 -19.40
N LEU A 159 0.13 2.14 -18.60
CA LEU A 159 0.74 0.90 -19.10
C LEU A 159 -0.15 0.21 -20.14
N GLY A 160 -1.47 0.22 -19.97
CA GLY A 160 -2.43 -0.21 -20.98
C GLY A 160 -2.28 0.56 -22.30
N TYR A 161 -2.16 1.89 -22.24
CA TYR A 161 -1.91 2.72 -23.43
C TYR A 161 -0.53 2.47 -24.06
N TYR A 162 0.49 2.22 -23.25
CA TYR A 162 1.80 1.84 -23.75
C TYR A 162 1.79 0.47 -24.46
N LEU A 163 0.96 -0.48 -23.99
CA LEU A 163 0.73 -1.74 -24.70
C LEU A 163 0.00 -1.52 -26.03
N LEU A 164 -0.97 -0.60 -26.10
CA LEU A 164 -1.61 -0.23 -27.37
C LEU A 164 -0.59 0.29 -28.39
N TYR A 165 0.31 1.18 -27.97
CA TYR A 165 1.45 1.61 -28.79
C TYR A 165 2.28 0.41 -29.30
N LYS A 166 2.69 -0.50 -28.42
CA LYS A 166 3.48 -1.67 -28.80
C LYS A 166 2.77 -2.63 -29.75
N PHE A 167 1.45 -2.75 -29.64
CA PHE A 167 0.63 -3.54 -30.56
C PHE A 167 0.41 -2.82 -31.89
N ALA A 168 0.30 -1.49 -31.89
CA ALA A 168 0.23 -0.68 -33.11
C ALA A 168 1.51 -0.80 -33.94
N GLU A 169 2.70 -0.74 -33.30
CA GLU A 169 4.00 -0.93 -33.97
C GLU A 169 4.12 -2.29 -34.68
N LYS A 170 3.40 -3.30 -34.19
CA LYS A 170 3.41 -4.67 -34.71
C LYS A 170 2.23 -4.98 -35.63
N ASN A 171 1.34 -4.01 -35.89
CA ASN A 171 0.09 -4.21 -36.62
C ASN A 171 -0.79 -5.34 -36.05
N GLU A 172 -0.77 -5.51 -34.72
CA GLU A 172 -1.59 -6.50 -34.03
C GLU A 172 -3.06 -6.05 -33.95
N THR A 173 -3.99 -7.01 -33.91
CA THR A 173 -5.40 -6.70 -33.65
C THR A 173 -5.66 -6.69 -32.15
N VAL A 174 -6.19 -5.57 -31.63
CA VAL A 174 -6.40 -5.36 -30.20
C VAL A 174 -7.83 -4.89 -29.93
N ILE A 175 -8.46 -5.44 -28.91
CA ILE A 175 -9.70 -4.92 -28.34
C ILE A 175 -9.38 -4.29 -26.99
N TYR A 176 -9.60 -2.98 -26.86
CA TYR A 176 -9.44 -2.24 -25.62
C TYR A 176 -10.80 -2.01 -24.98
N HIS A 177 -10.98 -2.41 -23.72
CA HIS A 177 -12.27 -2.39 -23.04
C HIS A 177 -12.15 -1.85 -21.63
N GLN A 178 -12.22 -0.53 -21.50
CA GLN A 178 -12.13 0.22 -20.25
C GLN A 178 -13.49 0.38 -19.55
N HIS A 179 -13.50 0.28 -18.22
CA HIS A 179 -14.70 0.48 -17.41
C HIS A 179 -15.42 1.80 -17.75
N GLY A 180 -16.76 1.75 -17.87
CA GLY A 180 -17.58 2.91 -18.23
C GLY A 180 -17.58 3.29 -19.72
N ARG A 181 -16.75 2.65 -20.56
CA ARG A 181 -16.67 2.90 -22.01
C ARG A 181 -17.05 1.65 -22.82
N SER A 182 -17.46 1.85 -24.06
CA SER A 182 -17.62 0.77 -25.04
C SER A 182 -16.28 0.11 -25.35
N ALA A 183 -16.33 -1.10 -25.89
CA ALA A 183 -15.11 -1.74 -26.37
C ALA A 183 -14.69 -1.06 -27.67
N ILE A 184 -13.37 -0.94 -27.89
CA ILE A 184 -12.82 -0.41 -29.13
C ILE A 184 -11.99 -1.51 -29.78
N LEU A 185 -12.35 -1.88 -31.00
CA LEU A 185 -11.55 -2.75 -31.85
C LEU A 185 -10.56 -1.90 -32.64
N PHE A 186 -9.28 -2.14 -32.42
CA PHE A 186 -8.18 -1.63 -33.23
C PHE A 186 -7.66 -2.74 -34.13
N SER A 187 -7.72 -2.53 -35.44
CA SER A 187 -7.15 -3.44 -36.43
C SER A 187 -6.52 -2.67 -37.58
N GLU A 188 -5.81 -3.36 -38.47
CA GLU A 188 -5.28 -2.73 -39.68
C GLU A 188 -6.38 -2.24 -40.62
N LYS A 189 -7.49 -2.99 -40.72
CA LYS A 189 -8.57 -2.72 -41.68
C LYS A 189 -9.53 -1.63 -41.20
N GLN A 190 -9.80 -1.60 -39.90
CA GLN A 190 -10.81 -0.73 -39.32
C GLN A 190 -10.58 -0.48 -37.84
N VAL A 191 -11.10 0.66 -37.37
CA VAL A 191 -11.24 0.98 -35.95
C VAL A 191 -12.72 1.22 -35.65
N ILE A 192 -13.29 0.47 -34.72
CA ILE A 192 -14.73 0.50 -34.42
C ILE A 192 -14.96 0.47 -32.91
N SER A 193 -15.84 1.35 -32.42
CA SER A 193 -16.38 1.30 -31.05
C SER A 193 -17.73 0.57 -31.04
N GLY A 194 -17.97 -0.25 -30.02
CA GLY A 194 -19.23 -0.98 -29.90
C GLY A 194 -19.33 -1.85 -28.66
N SER A 195 -20.43 -2.58 -28.55
CA SER A 195 -20.60 -3.55 -27.48
C SER A 195 -19.56 -4.66 -27.60
N VAL A 196 -18.97 -5.10 -26.49
CA VAL A 196 -18.03 -6.25 -26.49
C VAL A 196 -18.63 -7.51 -27.11
N HIS A 197 -19.96 -7.63 -27.13
CA HIS A 197 -20.66 -8.75 -27.75
C HIS A 197 -20.55 -8.76 -29.29
N GLU A 198 -20.45 -7.59 -29.91
CA GLU A 198 -20.27 -7.44 -31.36
C GLU A 198 -18.88 -7.91 -31.80
N PHE A 199 -17.90 -7.90 -30.90
CA PHE A 199 -16.54 -8.36 -31.17
C PHE A 199 -16.30 -9.82 -30.80
N ARG A 200 -17.35 -10.62 -30.56
CA ARG A 200 -17.22 -12.03 -30.14
C ARG A 200 -16.42 -12.87 -31.13
N ASP A 201 -16.60 -12.62 -32.43
CA ASP A 201 -15.87 -13.35 -33.47
C ASP A 201 -14.38 -13.07 -33.43
N TYR A 202 -13.99 -11.80 -33.17
CA TYR A 202 -12.60 -11.42 -32.96
C TYR A 202 -12.03 -12.05 -31.69
N LEU A 203 -12.78 -12.00 -30.59
CA LEU A 203 -12.39 -12.56 -29.30
C LEU A 203 -12.28 -14.10 -29.31
N GLY A 204 -12.87 -14.75 -30.31
CA GLY A 204 -12.71 -16.19 -30.55
C GLY A 204 -11.38 -16.60 -31.20
N ARG A 205 -10.56 -15.64 -31.65
CA ARG A 205 -9.30 -15.91 -32.36
C ARG A 205 -8.09 -15.78 -31.44
N GLU A 206 -7.05 -16.56 -31.71
CA GLU A 206 -5.83 -16.63 -30.86
C GLU A 206 -4.79 -15.56 -31.20
N ASP A 207 -4.92 -14.91 -32.36
CA ASP A 207 -4.10 -13.78 -32.83
C ASP A 207 -4.58 -12.43 -32.28
N VAL A 208 -5.72 -12.39 -31.57
CA VAL A 208 -6.29 -11.16 -31.04
C VAL A 208 -5.85 -10.93 -29.60
N TRP A 209 -5.52 -9.67 -29.30
CA TRP A 209 -5.27 -9.18 -27.95
C TRP A 209 -6.54 -8.55 -27.37
N TYR A 210 -6.81 -8.81 -26.09
CA TYR A 210 -7.94 -8.24 -25.35
C TYR A 210 -7.44 -7.60 -24.06
N ILE A 211 -7.46 -6.27 -24.01
CA ILE A 211 -7.05 -5.49 -22.84
C ILE A 211 -8.31 -5.06 -22.08
N VAL A 212 -8.41 -5.47 -20.82
CA VAL A 212 -9.52 -5.14 -19.92
C VAL A 212 -9.02 -4.22 -18.82
N ASP A 213 -9.46 -2.96 -18.82
CA ASP A 213 -9.06 -1.98 -17.80
C ASP A 213 -10.20 -1.67 -16.82
N ALA A 214 -9.91 -1.83 -15.52
CA ALA A 214 -10.80 -1.54 -14.39
C ALA A 214 -12.16 -2.27 -14.42
N ARG A 215 -12.26 -3.37 -15.17
CA ARG A 215 -13.48 -4.15 -15.40
C ARG A 215 -13.27 -5.63 -15.12
N LYS A 216 -14.35 -6.35 -14.78
CA LYS A 216 -14.35 -7.82 -14.72
C LYS A 216 -14.19 -8.41 -16.13
N PRO A 217 -13.15 -9.22 -16.38
CA PRO A 217 -12.96 -9.83 -17.69
C PRO A 217 -14.02 -10.91 -17.93
N LYS A 218 -14.34 -11.12 -19.20
CA LYS A 218 -15.05 -12.31 -19.68
C LYS A 218 -14.04 -13.28 -20.27
N GLU A 219 -14.39 -14.55 -20.29
CA GLU A 219 -13.52 -15.59 -20.84
C GLU A 219 -13.66 -15.68 -22.36
N TYR A 220 -12.53 -15.59 -23.05
CA TYR A 220 -12.40 -15.66 -24.50
C TYR A 220 -11.13 -16.43 -24.88
N ARG A 221 -11.00 -16.82 -26.16
CA ARG A 221 -9.79 -17.49 -26.69
C ARG A 221 -8.64 -16.51 -26.97
N ALA A 222 -8.97 -15.23 -27.17
CA ALA A 222 -8.02 -14.15 -27.33
C ALA A 222 -7.03 -14.02 -26.15
N LYS A 223 -5.82 -13.54 -26.46
CA LYS A 223 -4.76 -13.21 -25.50
C LYS A 223 -5.24 -12.08 -24.59
N THR A 224 -5.53 -12.36 -23.32
CA THR A 224 -6.22 -11.42 -22.42
C THR A 224 -5.26 -10.80 -21.39
N ILE A 225 -5.22 -9.47 -21.35
CA ILE A 225 -4.48 -8.68 -20.36
C ILE A 225 -5.50 -7.98 -19.45
N LEU A 226 -5.55 -8.38 -18.18
CA LEU A 226 -6.39 -7.76 -17.16
C LEU A 226 -5.60 -6.70 -16.40
N ILE A 227 -6.05 -5.45 -16.45
CA ILE A 227 -5.52 -4.32 -15.68
C ILE A 227 -6.55 -3.98 -14.59
N CYS A 228 -6.23 -4.21 -13.31
CA CYS A 228 -7.22 -4.09 -12.24
C CYS A 228 -6.67 -3.59 -10.90
N SER A 229 -7.58 -3.27 -9.99
CA SER A 229 -7.30 -3.03 -8.57
C SER A 229 -6.81 -4.33 -7.89
N PRO A 230 -6.05 -4.26 -6.77
CA PRO A 230 -5.65 -5.43 -5.99
C PRO A 230 -6.81 -6.16 -5.30
N GLN A 231 -8.02 -5.60 -5.34
CA GLN A 231 -9.23 -6.23 -4.80
C GLN A 231 -9.57 -7.55 -5.51
N VAL A 232 -9.63 -8.63 -4.73
CA VAL A 232 -9.83 -10.03 -5.19
C VAL A 232 -11.03 -10.20 -6.11
N ASN A 233 -12.13 -9.49 -5.82
CA ASN A 233 -13.38 -9.58 -6.57
C ASN A 233 -13.26 -9.22 -8.06
N TYR A 234 -12.19 -8.54 -8.47
CA TYR A 234 -11.95 -8.17 -9.87
C TYR A 234 -11.27 -9.27 -10.68
N TYR A 235 -10.48 -10.15 -10.06
CA TYR A 235 -9.66 -11.12 -10.78
C TYR A 235 -9.83 -12.57 -10.32
N LYS A 236 -10.50 -12.85 -9.20
CA LYS A 236 -10.61 -14.23 -8.66
C LYS A 236 -11.04 -15.23 -9.73
N LYS A 237 -12.15 -14.94 -10.42
CA LYS A 237 -12.63 -15.80 -11.51
C LYS A 237 -11.60 -15.92 -12.63
N PHE A 238 -11.05 -14.81 -13.10
CA PHE A 238 -10.01 -14.78 -14.15
C PHE A 238 -8.81 -15.68 -13.83
N ASP A 239 -8.45 -15.73 -12.55
CA ASP A 239 -7.38 -16.54 -12.02
C ASP A 239 -7.70 -18.04 -11.99
N ASP A 240 -8.96 -18.46 -11.91
CA ASP A 240 -9.32 -19.87 -11.80
C ASP A 240 -9.20 -20.63 -13.16
N HIS A 241 -9.02 -19.91 -14.27
CA HIS A 241 -9.06 -20.49 -15.64
C HIS A 241 -7.75 -21.11 -16.17
N GLY A 242 -6.69 -21.22 -15.36
CA GLY A 242 -5.44 -21.93 -15.72
C GLY A 242 -4.49 -21.22 -16.72
N VAL A 243 -3.20 -21.54 -16.56
CA VAL A 243 -1.94 -20.96 -17.14
C VAL A 243 -1.82 -19.42 -17.06
N LYS A 244 -0.99 -18.92 -16.13
CA LYS A 244 -0.91 -17.51 -15.71
C LYS A 244 0.50 -16.95 -15.79
N ILE A 245 0.61 -15.65 -16.10
CA ILE A 245 1.70 -14.82 -15.56
C ILE A 245 1.09 -13.75 -14.67
N ILE A 246 1.61 -13.64 -13.44
CA ILE A 246 1.12 -12.75 -12.39
C ILE A 246 2.16 -11.66 -12.13
N HIS A 247 1.76 -10.39 -12.22
CA HIS A 247 2.55 -9.28 -11.66
C HIS A 247 1.66 -8.41 -10.76
N ARG A 248 2.07 -8.21 -9.49
CA ARG A 248 1.41 -7.36 -8.47
C ARG A 248 2.36 -6.24 -8.05
N LEU A 249 2.02 -4.97 -8.26
CA LEU A 249 2.83 -3.82 -7.84
C LEU A 249 2.11 -2.98 -6.77
N VAL A 250 2.61 -3.05 -5.53
CA VAL A 250 2.22 -2.16 -4.41
C VAL A 250 3.47 -1.40 -3.96
N HIS A 251 3.42 -0.08 -4.13
CA HIS A 251 4.50 0.91 -4.05
C HIS A 251 5.71 0.65 -4.99
N ILE A 252 5.72 1.30 -6.15
CA ILE A 252 6.99 1.63 -6.80
C ILE A 252 7.64 2.63 -5.84
N ARG A 253 8.72 2.24 -5.15
CA ARG A 253 9.57 3.24 -4.48
C ARG A 253 10.02 4.21 -5.56
N THR A 254 9.36 5.37 -5.64
CA THR A 254 10.01 6.58 -6.13
C THR A 254 10.83 7.12 -4.96
N ASN A 255 11.74 6.31 -4.40
CA ASN A 255 12.94 6.90 -3.85
C ASN A 255 13.73 7.27 -5.11
N VAL A 256 13.39 8.41 -5.70
CA VAL A 256 14.48 9.31 -6.10
C VAL A 256 15.26 9.44 -4.79
N PRO A 257 16.49 8.95 -4.69
CA PRO A 257 17.33 9.32 -3.57
C PRO A 257 17.23 10.83 -3.51
N GLU A 258 16.86 11.40 -2.36
CA GLU A 258 17.33 12.76 -2.08
C GLU A 258 18.83 12.66 -2.34
N GLU A 259 19.26 13.28 -3.45
CA GLU A 259 20.68 13.46 -3.69
C GLU A 259 21.22 14.03 -2.38
N GLU A 260 22.35 13.47 -1.92
CA GLU A 260 23.03 13.99 -0.74
C GLU A 260 23.25 15.48 -0.98
N GLU A 261 22.35 16.32 -0.46
CA GLU A 261 22.54 17.75 -0.46
C GLU A 261 23.74 17.95 0.45
N ALA A 262 24.83 18.34 -0.20
CA ALA A 262 26.07 18.71 0.43
C ALA A 262 25.79 19.69 1.57
N GLU A 263 26.48 19.48 2.69
CA GLU A 263 26.43 20.29 3.90
C GLU A 263 26.32 21.79 3.60
N GLU A 264 25.18 22.41 3.88
CA GLU A 264 25.11 23.84 4.14
C GLU A 264 24.09 24.17 5.24
N GLY A 265 24.61 24.73 6.35
CA GLY A 265 23.94 25.78 7.12
C GLY A 265 22.87 25.36 8.12
N THR A 266 23.27 25.28 9.39
CA THR A 266 22.40 25.27 10.58
C THR A 266 21.34 26.37 10.57
N VAL A 267 20.05 26.01 10.64
CA VAL A 267 18.98 26.85 11.20
C VAL A 267 17.98 25.95 11.93
N GLU A 268 17.85 26.12 13.24
CA GLU A 268 16.81 25.48 14.07
C GLU A 268 15.44 26.14 13.83
N PRO A 269 14.35 25.37 13.61
CA PRO A 269 13.00 25.84 13.84
C PRO A 269 12.47 25.26 15.16
N THR A 270 12.20 26.15 16.10
CA THR A 270 11.47 25.88 17.34
C THR A 270 10.01 25.52 17.03
N PHE A 271 9.57 24.35 17.50
CA PHE A 271 8.15 23.98 17.49
C PHE A 271 7.57 24.09 18.91
N SER A 272 6.60 24.99 19.07
CA SER A 272 5.73 25.09 20.24
C SER A 272 4.68 23.98 20.21
N GLU A 273 4.57 23.24 21.31
CA GLU A 273 3.48 22.28 21.56
C GLU A 273 2.13 23.00 21.66
N SER A 274 1.11 22.47 20.96
CA SER A 274 -0.27 22.64 21.40
C SER A 274 -1.09 21.37 21.12
N SER A 275 -1.54 20.78 22.22
CA SER A 275 -2.42 19.62 22.28
C SER A 275 -3.86 20.06 22.03
N THR A 276 -4.57 19.44 21.09
CA THR A 276 -6.04 19.50 21.05
C THR A 276 -6.61 18.10 20.82
N SER A 277 -7.39 17.65 21.80
CA SER A 277 -8.21 16.44 21.78
C SER A 277 -9.44 16.65 20.91
N ILE A 278 -9.73 15.71 20.01
CA ILE A 278 -10.97 15.69 19.23
C ILE A 278 -11.66 14.35 19.48
N ASP A 279 -12.81 14.40 20.16
CA ASP A 279 -13.77 13.30 20.30
C ASP A 279 -14.53 13.11 19.00
N LEU A 280 -14.52 11.91 18.42
CA LEU A 280 -15.41 11.53 17.32
C LEU A 280 -15.91 10.09 17.44
N GLU A 281 -17.24 9.97 17.34
CA GLU A 281 -18.07 8.77 17.48
C GLU A 281 -17.75 7.62 16.48
N PRO A 282 -18.11 6.36 16.81
CA PRO A 282 -17.69 5.19 16.07
C PRO A 282 -18.55 4.92 14.82
N LEU A 283 -17.89 4.66 13.68
CA LEU A 283 -18.52 4.09 12.49
C LEU A 283 -18.46 2.56 12.57
N ALA A 284 -19.63 1.91 12.57
CA ALA A 284 -19.77 0.46 12.53
C ALA A 284 -19.20 -0.12 11.24
N ILE A 285 -18.27 -1.07 11.36
CA ILE A 285 -17.79 -1.90 10.26
C ILE A 285 -18.44 -3.27 10.40
N ASP A 286 -19.28 -3.61 9.44
CA ASP A 286 -20.02 -4.86 9.40
C ASP A 286 -19.08 -6.04 9.07
N SER A 287 -19.13 -7.03 9.95
CA SER A 287 -18.67 -8.43 9.90
C SER A 287 -17.65 -8.87 8.81
N PHE A 288 -16.39 -9.10 9.24
CA PHE A 288 -15.51 -10.08 8.61
C PHE A 288 -15.91 -11.49 9.05
N SER A 289 -16.73 -12.17 8.26
CA SER A 289 -16.97 -13.61 8.43
C SER A 289 -17.13 -14.27 7.07
N GLU A 290 -16.10 -15.02 6.66
CA GLU A 290 -16.26 -16.40 6.15
C GLU A 290 -14.87 -17.05 5.93
N PRO A 291 -14.70 -18.33 6.33
CA PRO A 291 -13.41 -19.01 6.32
C PRO A 291 -12.98 -19.43 4.91
N PHE A 292 -11.76 -19.07 4.53
CA PHE A 292 -11.11 -19.51 3.31
C PHE A 292 -10.74 -20.99 3.40
N THR A 293 -11.25 -21.80 2.47
CA THR A 293 -10.65 -23.09 2.12
C THR A 293 -9.79 -22.88 0.89
N SER A 294 -8.47 -23.09 1.01
CA SER A 294 -7.58 -23.21 -0.15
C SER A 294 -6.78 -24.51 -0.07
N SER A 295 -6.93 -25.27 -1.15
CA SER A 295 -6.24 -26.51 -1.43
C SER A 295 -4.74 -26.30 -1.60
N THR A 296 -3.98 -27.18 -0.96
CA THR A 296 -2.54 -27.38 -1.03
C THR A 296 -2.00 -27.44 -2.46
N SER A 297 -0.98 -26.65 -2.77
CA SER A 297 -0.02 -26.98 -3.82
C SER A 297 1.39 -26.53 -3.44
N ASN A 298 2.35 -27.35 -3.83
CA ASN A 298 3.65 -27.57 -3.19
C ASN A 298 4.66 -26.40 -3.30
N LYS A 299 5.49 -26.27 -2.26
CA LYS A 299 6.77 -25.53 -2.26
C LYS A 299 7.72 -26.06 -3.34
N PRO A 300 8.64 -25.20 -3.83
CA PRO A 300 10.03 -25.61 -4.01
C PRO A 300 10.96 -24.84 -3.07
N SER A 301 11.80 -25.61 -2.39
CA SER A 301 12.96 -25.20 -1.62
C SER A 301 14.06 -24.62 -2.49
N VAL A 302 14.77 -23.62 -1.97
CA VAL A 302 15.96 -23.00 -2.56
C VAL A 302 17.16 -23.95 -2.48
N ALA A 303 17.83 -24.23 -3.60
CA ALA A 303 19.28 -23.98 -3.79
C ALA A 303 19.80 -24.45 -5.16
N GLN A 304 20.69 -23.60 -5.69
CA GLN A 304 21.73 -23.80 -6.72
C GLN A 304 21.49 -23.28 -8.15
N ASN A 305 22.53 -22.57 -8.57
CA ASN A 305 22.76 -21.74 -9.75
C ASN A 305 22.47 -22.46 -11.07
N ASP A 306 21.95 -21.72 -12.05
CA ASP A 306 22.69 -21.31 -13.25
C ASP A 306 21.84 -20.31 -14.05
N SER A 307 22.51 -19.56 -14.92
CA SER A 307 22.04 -18.40 -15.65
C SER A 307 20.77 -18.61 -16.50
N GLU A 308 19.61 -18.21 -15.99
CA GLU A 308 18.45 -17.77 -16.80
C GLU A 308 17.64 -16.78 -15.94
N GLY A 309 17.37 -15.60 -16.50
CA GLY A 309 16.96 -14.41 -15.74
C GLY A 309 15.74 -14.63 -14.85
N VAL A 310 15.86 -14.28 -13.57
CA VAL A 310 14.70 -14.14 -12.67
C VAL A 310 13.73 -13.15 -13.34
N PRO A 311 12.46 -13.52 -13.59
CA PRO A 311 11.50 -12.61 -14.20
C PRO A 311 11.32 -11.40 -13.31
N TYR A 312 11.57 -10.21 -13.87
CA TYR A 312 11.33 -8.94 -13.19
C TYR A 312 9.88 -8.90 -12.68
N TYR A 313 9.67 -8.36 -11.47
CA TYR A 313 8.33 -8.18 -10.85
C TYR A 313 7.57 -9.46 -10.45
N SER A 314 8.26 -10.59 -10.28
CA SER A 314 7.70 -11.84 -9.74
C SER A 314 7.55 -11.85 -8.21
N GLN A 315 8.21 -10.92 -7.51
CA GLN A 315 8.14 -10.79 -6.05
C GLN A 315 7.06 -9.79 -5.62
N PHE A 316 6.33 -10.13 -4.56
CA PHE A 316 5.26 -9.32 -3.98
C PHE A 316 5.59 -8.99 -2.52
N SER A 317 5.51 -7.71 -2.15
CA SER A 317 5.48 -7.27 -0.76
C SER A 317 4.27 -6.37 -0.50
N LEU A 318 3.74 -6.44 0.72
CA LEU A 318 2.68 -5.57 1.22
C LEU A 318 3.22 -4.83 2.45
N GLU A 319 3.37 -3.52 2.32
CA GLU A 319 3.95 -2.65 3.34
C GLU A 319 3.04 -1.41 3.54
N PHE A 320 3.09 -0.82 4.73
CA PHE A 320 2.50 0.50 4.94
C PHE A 320 3.31 1.56 4.20
N ALA A 321 2.64 2.66 3.79
CA ALA A 321 3.30 3.72 3.03
C ALA A 321 4.40 4.45 3.84
N SER A 322 4.26 4.51 5.17
CA SER A 322 5.25 5.04 6.10
C SER A 322 4.99 4.54 7.51
N ASP A 323 5.95 4.76 8.41
CA ASP A 323 5.78 4.41 9.82
C ASP A 323 4.67 5.21 10.51
N TYR A 324 4.50 6.46 10.08
CA TYR A 324 3.40 7.32 10.52
C TYR A 324 2.04 6.74 10.13
N VAL A 325 1.86 6.32 8.87
CA VAL A 325 0.60 5.73 8.38
C VAL A 325 0.31 4.42 9.09
N ALA A 326 1.32 3.57 9.28
CA ALA A 326 1.18 2.32 10.00
C ALA A 326 0.69 2.55 11.44
N GLU A 327 1.26 3.52 12.15
CA GLU A 327 0.86 3.83 13.54
C GLU A 327 -0.57 4.39 13.59
N GLY A 328 -0.91 5.29 12.68
CA GLY A 328 -2.28 5.83 12.57
C GLY A 328 -3.32 4.74 12.30
N VAL A 329 -3.03 3.81 11.39
CA VAL A 329 -3.92 2.68 11.10
C VAL A 329 -4.06 1.76 12.31
N ILE A 330 -2.96 1.43 12.99
CA ILE A 330 -3.01 0.54 14.16
C ILE A 330 -3.77 1.20 15.31
N ASN A 331 -3.55 2.49 15.58
CA ASN A 331 -4.32 3.23 16.59
C ASN A 331 -5.82 3.17 16.28
N ARG A 332 -6.19 3.47 15.04
CA ARG A 332 -7.60 3.47 14.64
C ARG A 332 -8.24 2.08 14.67
N LEU A 333 -7.51 1.04 14.24
CA LEU A 333 -7.99 -0.35 14.34
C LEU A 333 -8.07 -0.83 15.79
N SER A 334 -7.16 -0.36 16.65
CA SER A 334 -7.20 -0.63 18.09
C SER A 334 -8.41 0.06 18.75
N GLU A 335 -8.88 1.19 18.23
CA GLU A 335 -10.09 1.86 18.72
C GLU A 335 -11.37 1.17 18.24
N ILE A 336 -11.40 0.70 16.98
CA ILE A 336 -12.61 0.19 16.34
C ILE A 336 -12.82 -1.31 16.58
N ASN A 337 -11.77 -2.14 16.45
CA ASN A 337 -11.89 -3.59 16.54
C ASN A 337 -10.56 -4.27 16.94
N LYS A 338 -10.21 -4.18 18.24
CA LYS A 338 -9.02 -4.84 18.83
C LYS A 338 -8.98 -6.34 18.56
N GLN A 339 -10.14 -6.99 18.59
CA GLN A 339 -10.26 -8.43 18.37
C GLN A 339 -9.91 -8.79 16.94
N ALA A 340 -10.41 -8.06 15.93
CA ALA A 340 -10.07 -8.31 14.52
C ALA A 340 -8.57 -8.10 14.22
N LEU A 341 -7.91 -7.15 14.89
CA LEU A 341 -6.46 -6.95 14.74
C LEU A 341 -5.68 -8.13 15.33
N LEU A 342 -6.08 -8.63 16.52
CA LEU A 342 -5.50 -9.84 17.11
C LEU A 342 -5.76 -11.07 16.27
N ASP A 343 -7.00 -11.25 15.83
CA ASP A 343 -7.42 -12.37 15.01
C ASP A 343 -6.65 -12.33 13.69
N PHE A 344 -6.45 -11.18 13.06
CA PHE A 344 -5.63 -11.08 11.86
C PHE A 344 -4.20 -11.60 12.10
N VAL A 345 -3.53 -11.18 13.18
CA VAL A 345 -2.17 -11.64 13.49
C VAL A 345 -2.13 -13.14 13.79
N LYS A 346 -3.14 -13.66 14.50
CA LYS A 346 -3.21 -15.07 14.93
C LYS A 346 -3.68 -16.03 13.83
N THR A 347 -4.61 -15.61 12.98
CA THR A 347 -5.31 -16.49 12.02
C THR A 347 -4.75 -16.39 10.60
N SER A 348 -4.06 -15.31 10.24
CA SER A 348 -3.50 -15.17 8.88
C SER A 348 -2.21 -15.96 8.65
N VAL A 349 -1.76 -16.76 9.63
CA VAL A 349 -0.47 -17.48 9.61
C VAL A 349 -0.28 -18.28 8.32
N ASP A 350 -1.33 -18.98 7.85
CA ASP A 350 -1.29 -19.83 6.66
C ASP A 350 -1.44 -19.06 5.33
N ILE A 351 -1.68 -17.75 5.38
CA ILE A 351 -1.84 -16.89 4.20
C ILE A 351 -0.53 -16.15 3.93
N ASN A 352 0.29 -16.71 3.03
CA ASN A 352 1.59 -16.14 2.66
C ASN A 352 1.51 -14.69 2.15
N GLU A 353 0.42 -14.31 1.47
CA GLU A 353 0.22 -12.96 0.92
C GLU A 353 0.20 -11.86 1.99
N TYR A 354 -0.11 -12.22 3.25
CA TYR A 354 -0.16 -11.29 4.38
C TYR A 354 1.08 -11.39 5.28
N GLY A 355 2.08 -12.20 4.94
CA GLY A 355 3.26 -12.41 5.77
C GLY A 355 3.97 -11.11 6.17
N SER A 356 4.26 -10.24 5.20
CA SER A 356 4.93 -8.95 5.45
C SER A 356 4.09 -8.03 6.35
N LEU A 357 2.80 -7.85 6.03
CA LEU A 357 1.90 -7.00 6.82
C LEU A 357 1.71 -7.55 8.24
N ARG A 358 1.54 -8.86 8.39
CA ARG A 358 1.46 -9.53 9.68
C ARG A 358 2.73 -9.31 10.50
N GLY A 359 3.90 -9.40 9.86
CA GLY A 359 5.18 -9.13 10.49
C GLY A 359 5.24 -7.71 11.08
N ILE A 360 4.88 -6.70 10.27
CA ILE A 360 4.89 -5.29 10.71
C ILE A 360 3.90 -5.04 11.86
N ILE A 361 2.69 -5.59 11.75
CA ILE A 361 1.69 -5.44 12.82
C ILE A 361 2.17 -6.13 14.10
N PHE A 362 2.70 -7.35 13.99
CA PHE A 362 3.24 -8.09 15.13
C PHE A 362 4.38 -7.32 15.80
N GLU A 363 5.35 -6.82 15.03
CA GLU A 363 6.48 -6.03 15.51
C GLU A 363 6.00 -4.82 16.34
N ARG A 364 5.01 -4.07 15.84
CA ARG A 364 4.46 -2.91 16.55
C ARG A 364 3.72 -3.27 17.83
N LEU A 365 2.91 -4.34 17.81
CA LEU A 365 2.23 -4.82 19.01
C LEU A 365 3.22 -5.36 20.04
N ALA A 366 4.28 -6.03 19.60
CA ALA A 366 5.37 -6.49 20.45
C ALA A 366 6.11 -5.32 21.11
N HIS A 367 6.42 -4.25 20.36
CA HIS A 367 6.97 -3.01 20.92
C HIS A 367 6.09 -2.45 22.04
N ARG A 368 4.78 -2.32 21.83
CA ARG A 368 3.85 -1.81 22.86
C ARG A 368 3.84 -2.68 24.10
N LYS A 369 3.82 -4.00 23.92
CA LYS A 369 3.80 -4.94 25.04
C LYS A 369 5.10 -4.92 25.83
N LEU A 370 6.26 -4.91 25.16
CA LEU A 370 7.56 -4.82 25.81
C LEU A 370 7.74 -3.48 26.53
N LEU A 371 7.30 -2.37 25.92
CA LEU A 371 7.32 -1.03 26.53
C LEU A 371 6.46 -0.97 27.80
N ASN A 372 5.32 -1.64 27.80
CA ASN A 372 4.46 -1.77 28.98
C ASN A 372 5.04 -2.68 30.07
N GLY A 373 6.12 -3.41 29.79
CA GLY A 373 6.74 -4.37 30.69
C GLY A 373 5.83 -5.54 31.05
N GLY A 374 6.34 -6.44 31.88
CA GLY A 374 5.62 -7.65 32.29
C GLY A 374 6.55 -8.83 32.55
N THR A 375 5.92 -9.98 32.78
CA THR A 375 6.60 -11.28 32.83
C THR A 375 6.35 -11.98 31.50
N PHE A 376 7.41 -12.46 30.87
CA PHE A 376 7.38 -13.11 29.57
C PHE A 376 8.05 -14.48 29.67
N GLU A 377 7.45 -15.48 29.03
CA GLU A 377 8.04 -16.81 28.94
C GLU A 377 9.27 -16.74 28.01
N CYS A 378 10.41 -17.25 28.47
CA CYS A 378 11.67 -17.19 27.76
C CYS A 378 12.35 -18.56 27.73
N ARG A 379 13.11 -18.85 26.67
CA ARG A 379 13.91 -20.07 26.57
C ARG A 379 15.25 -19.77 25.91
N SER A 380 16.31 -20.40 26.44
CA SER A 380 17.63 -20.37 25.80
C SER A 380 17.63 -21.16 24.49
N LEU A 381 18.30 -20.62 23.48
CA LEU A 381 18.45 -21.28 22.17
C LEU A 381 19.76 -22.08 22.05
N ASP A 382 20.66 -22.00 23.03
CA ASP A 382 21.95 -22.72 23.05
C ASP A 382 21.83 -24.24 23.37
N GLY A 383 20.61 -24.72 23.60
CA GLY A 383 20.30 -26.12 23.91
C GLY A 383 20.69 -26.57 25.31
N LYS A 384 21.10 -25.66 26.21
CA LYS A 384 21.60 -25.98 27.56
C LYS A 384 20.72 -25.50 28.70
N GLY A 385 19.63 -24.79 28.41
CA GLY A 385 18.73 -24.23 29.42
C GLY A 385 17.29 -24.71 29.27
N ASP A 386 16.66 -25.03 30.41
CA ASP A 386 15.20 -25.18 30.52
C ASP A 386 14.52 -23.80 30.39
N GLY A 387 13.26 -23.78 29.93
CA GLY A 387 12.48 -22.54 29.84
C GLY A 387 12.34 -21.86 31.20
N TYR A 388 12.45 -20.54 31.23
CA TYR A 388 12.31 -19.72 32.44
C TYR A 388 11.59 -18.41 32.12
N ASP A 389 10.96 -17.80 33.10
CA ASP A 389 10.31 -16.51 32.92
C ASP A 389 11.32 -15.36 32.99
N VAL A 390 11.39 -14.54 31.94
CA VAL A 390 12.11 -13.26 31.97
C VAL A 390 11.14 -12.17 32.43
N LYS A 391 11.52 -11.46 33.50
CA LYS A 391 10.80 -10.27 33.96
C LYS A 391 11.39 -9.02 33.33
N ILE A 392 10.67 -8.44 32.37
CA ILE A 392 10.96 -7.11 31.86
C ILE A 392 10.22 -6.13 32.78
N GLN A 393 10.94 -5.56 33.75
CA GLN A 393 10.33 -4.63 34.69
C GLN A 393 9.90 -3.36 33.95
N LYS A 394 8.61 -3.03 34.03
CA LYS A 394 8.15 -1.68 33.68
C LYS A 394 8.73 -0.73 34.72
N ASN A 395 9.88 -0.13 34.42
CA ASN A 395 10.38 0.96 35.24
C ASN A 395 9.39 2.14 35.06
N PRO A 396 8.93 2.83 36.11
CA PRO A 396 7.98 3.94 35.98
C PRO A 396 8.44 5.06 35.03
N LYS A 397 9.73 5.08 34.66
CA LYS A 397 10.38 6.01 33.73
C LYS A 397 10.83 5.37 32.40
N MET A 398 10.42 4.14 32.07
CA MET A 398 10.86 3.51 30.82
C MET A 398 10.16 4.17 29.63
N GLU A 399 10.77 5.26 29.16
CA GLU A 399 10.33 6.03 28.01
C GLU A 399 10.81 5.36 26.72
N LYS A 400 9.98 5.49 25.68
CA LYS A 400 10.38 5.17 24.31
C LYS A 400 11.39 6.22 23.86
N LEU A 401 12.55 5.79 23.38
CA LEU A 401 13.55 6.63 22.73
C LEU A 401 13.73 6.14 21.29
N LEU A 402 13.43 7.01 20.33
CA LEU A 402 13.83 6.80 18.95
C LEU A 402 15.27 7.30 18.80
N PHE A 403 16.15 6.50 18.18
CA PHE A 403 17.54 6.90 18.00
C PHE A 403 18.06 6.62 16.59
N SER A 404 18.91 7.51 16.11
CA SER A 404 19.59 7.35 14.83
C SER A 404 21.08 6.99 15.02
N ASN A 405 21.70 7.56 16.05
CA ASN A 405 23.05 7.29 16.47
C ASN A 405 23.08 6.53 17.81
N ILE A 406 23.99 5.58 17.93
CA ILE A 406 24.23 4.78 19.13
C ILE A 406 24.63 5.64 20.34
N ASP A 407 25.20 6.82 20.12
CA ASP A 407 25.54 7.78 21.18
C ASP A 407 24.31 8.39 21.89
N GLU A 408 23.14 8.35 21.24
CA GLU A 408 21.90 8.88 21.81
C GLU A 408 21.27 7.93 22.85
N ILE A 409 21.72 6.66 22.89
CA ILE A 409 21.14 5.61 23.73
C ILE A 409 21.36 5.93 25.21
N GLN A 410 20.26 5.91 25.97
CA GLN A 410 20.25 6.19 27.39
C GLN A 410 19.92 4.93 28.20
N ALA A 411 20.53 4.83 29.38
CA ALA A 411 20.19 3.79 30.36
C ALA A 411 18.71 3.89 30.76
N ASN A 412 18.07 2.75 31.00
CA ASN A 412 16.66 2.64 31.41
C ASN A 412 15.62 3.14 30.39
N LYS A 413 15.99 3.35 29.11
CA LYS A 413 15.04 3.65 28.03
C LYS A 413 14.84 2.46 27.11
N TYR A 414 13.64 2.37 26.52
CA TYR A 414 13.34 1.42 25.47
C TYR A 414 13.70 2.06 24.12
N CYS A 415 14.85 1.67 23.57
CA CYS A 415 15.44 2.33 22.42
C CYS A 415 15.05 1.63 21.11
N ILE A 416 14.53 2.36 20.14
CA ILE A 416 14.12 1.87 18.82
C ILE A 416 14.95 2.60 17.75
N PRO A 417 15.73 1.89 16.91
CA PRO A 417 16.51 2.51 15.86
C PRO A 417 15.59 3.06 14.75
N THR A 418 15.85 4.28 14.28
CA THR A 418 15.13 4.88 13.14
C THR A 418 15.83 4.67 11.81
N GLN A 419 17.15 4.45 11.82
CA GLN A 419 17.91 4.16 10.62
C GLN A 419 17.83 2.67 10.25
N MET A 420 17.32 2.39 9.05
CA MET A 420 17.24 1.02 8.47
C MET A 420 18.61 0.35 8.27
N ASN A 421 19.72 1.05 8.46
CA ASN A 421 21.08 0.57 8.20
C ASN A 421 21.56 -0.43 9.28
N ASN A 422 20.82 -0.54 10.39
CA ASN A 422 21.08 -1.44 11.52
C ASN A 422 20.03 -2.57 11.63
N LYS A 423 19.68 -3.27 10.54
CA LYS A 423 18.66 -4.36 10.49
C LYS A 423 18.93 -5.61 11.36
N SER A 424 19.78 -5.50 12.36
CA SER A 424 20.21 -6.61 13.19
C SER A 424 19.29 -6.83 14.38
N PHE A 425 18.55 -5.80 14.80
CA PHE A 425 17.60 -5.82 15.92
C PHE A 425 16.59 -4.68 15.75
N ASP A 426 15.44 -4.80 16.40
CA ASP A 426 14.33 -3.85 16.29
C ASP A 426 14.17 -3.03 17.57
N ALA A 427 14.68 -3.50 18.71
CA ALA A 427 14.80 -2.70 19.92
C ALA A 427 16.01 -3.07 20.78
N PHE A 428 16.39 -2.14 21.64
CA PHE A 428 17.49 -2.28 22.57
C PHE A 428 17.15 -1.69 23.94
N ILE A 429 17.48 -2.42 25.01
CA ILE A 429 17.47 -1.91 26.39
C ILE A 429 18.89 -2.04 26.94
N HIS A 430 19.50 -0.90 27.24
CA HIS A 430 20.83 -0.82 27.83
C HIS A 430 20.89 -1.56 29.19
N PRO A 431 21.96 -2.33 29.50
CA PRO A 431 23.24 -2.39 28.77
C PRO A 431 23.37 -3.49 27.71
N ALA A 432 22.50 -4.50 27.66
CA ALA A 432 22.81 -5.72 26.91
C ALA A 432 21.61 -6.49 26.31
N TYR A 433 20.39 -5.94 26.38
CA TYR A 433 19.19 -6.63 25.90
C TYR A 433 18.86 -6.17 24.49
N PHE A 434 19.09 -7.04 23.51
CA PHE A 434 18.66 -6.84 22.13
C PHE A 434 17.36 -7.58 21.89
N PHE A 435 16.46 -6.97 21.13
CA PHE A 435 15.19 -7.58 20.73
C PHE A 435 15.07 -7.55 19.22
N GLN A 436 14.77 -8.72 18.64
CA GLN A 436 14.43 -8.86 17.24
C GLN A 436 13.08 -9.53 17.12
N MET A 437 12.09 -8.79 16.63
CA MET A 437 10.73 -9.23 16.45
C MET A 437 10.63 -10.00 15.14
N THR A 438 10.05 -11.19 15.20
CA THR A 438 9.84 -11.96 13.98
C THR A 438 8.68 -12.94 14.09
N ILE A 439 8.05 -13.17 12.93
CA ILE A 439 7.05 -14.22 12.73
C ILE A 439 7.62 -15.39 11.89
N ALA A 440 8.89 -15.29 11.46
CA ALA A 440 9.54 -16.28 10.62
C ALA A 440 10.39 -17.21 11.47
N LYS A 441 10.37 -18.53 11.20
CA LYS A 441 11.20 -19.51 11.92
C LYS A 441 12.71 -19.34 11.67
N ASN A 442 13.07 -18.69 10.57
CA ASN A 442 14.45 -18.39 10.19
C ASN A 442 14.60 -16.87 10.02
N HIS A 443 15.38 -16.25 10.90
CA HIS A 443 15.66 -14.84 10.89
C HIS A 443 17.15 -14.60 11.21
N PRO A 444 18.02 -14.55 10.19
CA PRO A 444 19.46 -14.40 10.39
C PRO A 444 19.82 -13.08 11.08
N ILE A 445 20.87 -13.12 11.90
CA ILE A 445 21.35 -11.96 12.64
C ILE A 445 22.46 -11.30 11.83
N ILE A 446 22.29 -10.04 11.42
CA ILE A 446 23.32 -9.30 10.69
C ILE A 446 24.38 -8.79 11.68
N LYS A 447 25.66 -9.11 11.47
CA LYS A 447 26.73 -8.79 12.42
C LYS A 447 27.00 -7.29 12.56
N SER A 448 26.94 -6.54 11.45
CA SER A 448 27.43 -5.16 11.39
C SER A 448 26.65 -4.19 12.28
N GLY A 449 25.35 -4.41 12.47
CA GLY A 449 24.53 -3.56 13.34
C GLY A 449 24.79 -3.77 14.83
N LEU A 450 25.37 -4.91 15.20
CA LEU A 450 25.66 -5.27 16.59
C LEU A 450 27.05 -4.84 17.06
N GLU A 451 28.05 -4.86 16.17
CA GLU A 451 29.47 -4.70 16.56
C GLU A 451 29.77 -3.44 17.35
N LYS A 452 29.14 -2.30 16.99
CA LYS A 452 29.38 -1.02 17.68
C LYS A 452 28.85 -1.04 19.11
N LEU A 453 27.67 -1.62 19.33
CA LEU A 453 27.03 -1.72 20.65
C LEU A 453 27.72 -2.75 21.54
N ILE A 454 28.05 -3.91 20.96
CA ILE A 454 28.75 -5.01 21.65
C ILE A 454 30.12 -4.58 22.17
N LYS A 455 30.84 -3.71 21.44
CA LYS A 455 32.13 -3.17 21.87
C LYS A 455 32.02 -2.24 23.09
N ARG A 456 30.87 -1.61 23.31
CA ARG A 456 30.62 -0.75 24.49
C ARG A 456 30.15 -1.54 25.71
N ALA A 457 29.59 -2.74 25.50
CA ALA A 457 29.11 -3.59 26.58
C ALA A 457 30.25 -4.41 27.21
N SER A 458 30.42 -4.27 28.52
CA SER A 458 31.45 -4.96 29.31
C SER A 458 31.08 -6.39 29.74
N GLY A 459 29.81 -6.79 29.58
CA GLY A 459 29.26 -8.06 30.09
C GLY A 459 28.76 -9.02 29.00
N ASP A 460 27.97 -10.02 29.41
CA ASP A 460 27.24 -10.90 28.50
C ASP A 460 26.24 -10.10 27.66
N ILE A 461 25.95 -10.60 26.46
CA ILE A 461 25.06 -9.98 25.48
C ILE A 461 23.89 -10.94 25.25
N ASP A 462 22.70 -10.50 25.64
CA ASP A 462 21.50 -11.31 25.53
C ASP A 462 20.66 -10.83 24.35
N PHE A 463 20.61 -11.65 23.31
CA PHE A 463 19.87 -11.40 22.10
C PHE A 463 18.56 -12.18 22.09
N HIS A 464 17.44 -11.48 22.13
CA HIS A 464 16.11 -12.07 22.29
C HIS A 464 15.34 -12.00 20.98
N PHE A 465 14.94 -13.15 20.46
CA PHE A 465 13.93 -13.25 19.43
C PHE A 465 12.56 -13.15 20.05
N VAL A 466 11.81 -12.12 19.68
CA VAL A 466 10.45 -11.89 20.15
C VAL A 466 9.50 -12.47 19.12
N VAL A 467 8.78 -13.53 19.50
CA VAL A 467 8.01 -14.33 18.55
C VAL A 467 6.58 -14.56 19.05
N PRO A 468 5.62 -14.83 18.14
CA PRO A 468 4.31 -15.28 18.56
C PRO A 468 4.38 -16.70 19.14
N LYS A 469 3.47 -16.98 20.09
CA LYS A 469 3.31 -18.29 20.73
C LYS A 469 3.31 -19.49 19.78
N SER A 470 2.78 -19.33 18.56
CA SER A 470 2.69 -20.39 17.55
C SER A 470 4.04 -20.94 17.07
N ILE A 471 5.13 -20.18 17.20
CA ILE A 471 6.47 -20.63 16.78
C ILE A 471 7.46 -20.75 17.94
N PHE A 472 7.07 -20.37 19.16
CA PHE A 472 7.94 -20.31 20.35
C PHE A 472 8.61 -21.64 20.70
N SER A 473 7.83 -22.73 20.77
CA SER A 473 8.33 -24.06 21.16
C SER A 473 9.42 -24.58 20.22
N ASP A 474 9.25 -24.34 18.92
CA ASP A 474 10.09 -24.93 17.87
C ASP A 474 11.14 -23.94 17.35
N TYR A 475 11.21 -22.73 17.89
CA TYR A 475 12.15 -21.70 17.44
C TYR A 475 13.59 -22.14 17.76
N LYS A 476 14.48 -21.99 16.78
CA LYS A 476 15.87 -22.47 16.88
C LYS A 476 16.86 -21.30 16.89
N GLU A 477 18.07 -21.59 17.36
CA GLU A 477 19.19 -20.68 17.26
C GLU A 477 19.40 -20.21 15.82
N GLN A 478 19.66 -18.92 15.66
CA GLN A 478 19.82 -18.28 14.35
C GLN A 478 21.30 -18.03 14.03
N PRO A 479 21.72 -18.22 12.77
CA PRO A 479 23.09 -17.98 12.36
C PRO A 479 23.42 -16.48 12.27
N LEU A 480 24.68 -16.14 12.55
CA LEU A 480 25.24 -14.82 12.29
C LEU A 480 25.63 -14.68 10.81
N HIS A 481 25.17 -13.62 10.16
CA HIS A 481 25.38 -13.33 8.75
C HIS A 481 26.18 -12.03 8.55
N THR A 482 26.88 -11.94 7.41
CA THR A 482 27.44 -10.68 6.91
C THR A 482 26.34 -9.77 6.35
N THR A 483 26.65 -8.51 6.06
CA THR A 483 25.73 -7.59 5.34
C THR A 483 25.30 -8.12 3.96
N LYS A 484 26.08 -9.03 3.37
CA LYS A 484 25.78 -9.69 2.09
C LYS A 484 24.92 -10.96 2.27
N GLY A 485 24.43 -11.24 3.48
CA GLY A 485 23.56 -12.37 3.77
C GLY A 485 24.27 -13.73 3.83
N THR A 486 25.61 -13.76 3.88
CA THR A 486 26.37 -15.01 3.97
C THR A 486 26.66 -15.37 5.42
N VAL A 487 26.52 -16.65 5.79
CA VAL A 487 26.90 -17.16 7.12
C VAL A 487 28.36 -16.80 7.43
N LEU A 488 28.60 -16.27 8.63
CA LEU A 488 29.95 -15.98 9.12
C LEU A 488 30.74 -17.27 9.32
N ARG A 489 31.85 -17.40 8.59
CA ARG A 489 32.80 -18.51 8.75
C ARG A 489 33.82 -18.25 9.86
N ASN A 490 34.18 -16.99 10.07
CA ASN A 490 35.13 -16.58 11.10
C ASN A 490 34.37 -16.13 12.36
N LYS A 491 34.65 -16.78 13.50
CA LYS A 491 33.99 -16.48 14.77
C LYS A 491 34.45 -15.12 15.31
N PRO A 492 33.52 -14.18 15.62
CA PRO A 492 33.87 -12.92 16.28
C PRO A 492 34.42 -13.16 17.68
N SER A 493 35.33 -12.31 18.16
CA SER A 493 35.91 -12.43 19.52
C SER A 493 34.90 -12.29 20.65
N TRP A 494 33.75 -11.67 20.38
CA TRP A 494 32.67 -11.50 21.35
C TRP A 494 31.64 -12.63 21.32
N LEU A 495 31.78 -13.62 20.43
CA LEU A 495 30.77 -14.67 20.23
C LEU A 495 30.50 -15.47 21.50
N ASP A 496 31.52 -15.71 22.32
CA ASP A 496 31.37 -16.47 23.57
C ASP A 496 30.55 -15.73 24.63
N ARG A 497 30.43 -14.40 24.50
CA ARG A 497 29.55 -13.56 25.33
C ARG A 497 28.15 -13.41 24.76
N PHE A 498 27.91 -13.89 23.53
CA PHE A 498 26.66 -13.66 22.80
C PHE A 498 25.72 -14.85 22.96
N LYS A 499 24.62 -14.63 23.69
CA LYS A 499 23.62 -15.64 24.01
C LYS A 499 22.32 -15.32 23.29
N GLN A 500 21.70 -16.35 22.71
CA GLN A 500 20.43 -16.23 22.02
C GLN A 500 19.31 -16.82 22.86
N TYR A 501 18.21 -16.08 22.95
CA TYR A 501 16.99 -16.47 23.64
C TYR A 501 15.79 -16.26 22.74
N VAL A 502 14.70 -16.94 23.04
CA VAL A 502 13.39 -16.69 22.45
C VAL A 502 12.41 -16.30 23.53
N ILE A 503 11.60 -15.27 23.28
CA ILE A 503 10.55 -14.76 24.16
C ILE A 503 9.19 -14.99 23.49
N ASP A 504 8.25 -15.62 24.22
CA ASP A 504 6.84 -15.67 23.81
C ASP A 504 6.17 -14.32 24.10
N VAL A 505 5.72 -13.66 23.04
CA VAL A 505 4.78 -12.55 23.13
C VAL A 505 3.39 -13.04 22.69
N ASP A 506 2.69 -13.67 23.63
CA ASP A 506 1.27 -13.99 23.50
C ASP A 506 0.44 -12.71 23.57
N LEU A 507 0.14 -12.12 22.42
CA LEU A 507 -0.66 -10.90 22.32
C LEU A 507 -2.10 -11.15 22.80
N LYS A 508 -2.53 -10.39 23.82
CA LYS A 508 -3.88 -10.42 24.39
C LYS A 508 -4.58 -9.07 24.17
N LEU A 509 -5.89 -9.05 24.34
CA LEU A 509 -6.73 -7.84 24.11
C LEU A 509 -6.28 -6.63 24.94
N LYS A 510 -5.74 -6.86 26.13
CA LYS A 510 -5.22 -5.82 27.03
C LYS A 510 -3.90 -5.19 26.57
N ASP A 511 -3.22 -5.83 25.59
CA ASP A 511 -1.93 -5.39 25.07
C ASP A 511 -2.09 -4.52 23.78
N ILE A 512 -3.34 -4.33 23.33
CA ILE A 512 -3.77 -3.48 22.21
C ILE A 512 -4.60 -2.33 22.74
#